data_AF-A0A3C1FGC3-F1
#
_entry.id   AF-A0A3C1FGC3-F1
#
_cell.length_a   1.000
_cell.length_b   1.000
_cell.length_c   1.000
_cell.angle_alpha   90.00
_cell.angle_beta   90.00
_cell.angle_gamma   90.00
#
_symmetry.space_group_name_H-M   'P 1'
#
loop_
_entity.id
_entity.type
_entity.pdbx_description
1 polymer ?
#
loop_
_entity_poly.entity_id
_entity_poly.type
_entity_poly.pdbx_seq_one_letter_code
_entity_poly.pdbx_strand_id
1 'polypeptide(L)'
;MSRQTWTAALSALLFVILATIIALVPVPYVTWSPGNTYNLLGEVNGKEAISISGVETYPSDGELLMATIEVTAPDSSLTLPEALISYWMPNRQVLPRAAIYRQGTT
;
A
#
# COMPACT_ATOMS: atom_id res chain seq x y z
N MET A 1 -1.55 46.88 -14.18
CA MET A 1 -0.97 45.74 -13.44
C MET A 1 0.10 46.29 -12.51
N SER A 2 -0.12 46.34 -11.19
CA SER A 2 0.84 46.97 -10.26
C SER A 2 2.00 46.01 -9.95
N ARG A 3 3.16 46.53 -9.51
CA ARG A 3 4.32 45.70 -9.11
C ARG A 3 3.96 44.66 -8.03
N GLN A 4 2.94 44.96 -7.23
CA GLN A 4 2.41 44.06 -6.20
C GLN A 4 1.68 42.85 -6.80
N THR A 5 0.88 43.01 -7.87
CA THR A 5 0.18 41.88 -8.49
C THR A 5 1.16 40.92 -9.18
N TRP A 6 2.26 41.44 -9.74
CA TRP A 6 3.34 40.62 -10.30
C TRP A 6 4.10 39.83 -9.23
N THR A 7 4.41 40.46 -8.10
CA THR A 7 5.09 39.77 -6.98
C THR A 7 4.21 38.68 -6.40
N ALA A 8 2.90 38.94 -6.23
CA ALA A 8 1.94 37.96 -5.78
C ALA A 8 1.79 36.79 -6.76
N ALA A 9 1.68 37.06 -8.06
CA ALA A 9 1.58 36.03 -9.09
C ALA A 9 2.83 35.15 -9.16
N LEU A 10 4.02 35.76 -9.11
CA LEU A 10 5.29 35.02 -9.10
C LEU A 10 5.44 34.17 -7.83
N SER A 11 5.07 34.71 -6.67
CA SER A 11 5.11 33.98 -5.40
C SER A 11 4.15 32.80 -5.40
N ALA A 12 2.92 32.98 -5.92
CA ALA A 12 1.96 31.90 -6.04
C ALA A 12 2.45 30.80 -7.00
N LEU A 13 3.04 31.18 -8.14
CA LEU A 13 3.63 30.22 -9.08
C LEU A 13 4.76 29.41 -8.42
N LEU A 14 5.69 30.10 -7.74
CA LEU A 14 6.79 29.45 -7.02
C LEU A 14 6.27 28.50 -5.94
N PHE A 15 5.26 28.92 -5.19
CA PHE A 15 4.63 28.10 -4.17
C PHE A 15 4.04 26.81 -4.75
N VAL A 16 3.28 26.91 -5.85
CA VAL A 16 2.70 25.74 -6.52
C VAL A 16 3.81 24.77 -6.97
N ILE A 17 4.88 25.29 -7.58
CA ILE A 17 6.01 24.46 -8.03
C ILE A 17 6.64 23.70 -6.84
N LEU A 18 6.93 24.40 -5.75
CA LEU A 18 7.54 23.79 -4.56
C LEU A 18 6.61 22.77 -3.90
N ALA A 19 5.31 23.09 -3.78
CA ALA A 19 4.31 22.18 -3.24
C ALA A 19 4.19 20.90 -4.09
N THR A 20 4.19 21.03 -5.41
CA THR A 20 4.19 19.88 -6.33
C THR A 20 5.44 19.04 -6.15
N ILE A 21 6.64 19.64 -6.08
CA ILE A 21 7.88 18.89 -5.84
C ILE A 21 7.76 18.08 -4.54
N ILE A 22 7.36 18.72 -3.43
CA ILE A 22 7.20 18.04 -2.15
C ILE A 22 6.19 16.89 -2.25
N ALA A 23 5.06 17.10 -2.93
CA ALA A 23 4.03 16.09 -3.07
C ALA A 23 4.50 14.83 -3.83
N LEU A 24 5.43 14.98 -4.79
CA LEU A 24 5.97 13.86 -5.57
C LEU A 24 7.19 13.17 -4.95
N VAL A 25 7.82 13.76 -3.93
CA VAL A 25 8.98 13.12 -3.27
C VAL A 25 8.52 11.86 -2.51
N PRO A 26 9.15 10.69 -2.76
CA PRO A 26 8.82 9.46 -2.06
C PRO A 26 9.21 9.54 -0.58
N VAL A 27 8.38 8.97 0.29
CA VAL A 27 8.59 8.97 1.74
C VAL A 27 9.03 7.60 2.26
N PRO A 28 9.81 7.55 3.37
CA PRO A 28 10.29 6.30 3.94
C PRO A 28 9.22 5.59 4.79
N TYR A 29 8.00 5.46 4.26
CA TYR A 29 6.86 4.81 4.91
C TYR A 29 6.26 3.73 4.02
N VAL A 30 5.63 2.75 4.64
CA VAL A 30 4.84 1.70 3.99
C VAL A 30 3.43 1.72 4.57
N THR A 31 2.46 1.29 3.76
CA THR A 31 1.07 1.13 4.21
C THR A 31 0.70 -0.34 4.22
N TRP A 32 -0.07 -0.74 5.22
CA TRP A 32 -0.71 -2.04 5.35
C TRP A 32 -2.22 -1.87 5.24
N SER A 33 -2.88 -2.72 4.46
CA SER A 33 -4.34 -2.82 4.40
C SER A 33 -4.80 -4.28 4.46
N PRO A 34 -6.02 -4.55 4.96
CA PRO A 34 -6.63 -5.87 4.83
C PRO A 34 -6.68 -6.29 3.36
N GLY A 35 -6.17 -7.48 3.07
CA GLY A 35 -6.30 -8.11 1.76
C GLY A 35 -7.60 -8.91 1.68
N ASN A 36 -7.79 -9.59 0.54
CA ASN A 36 -8.92 -10.48 0.36
C ASN A 36 -8.81 -11.74 1.22
N THR A 37 -9.94 -12.30 1.58
CA THR A 37 -10.00 -13.62 2.23
C THR A 37 -10.12 -14.69 1.16
N TYR A 38 -9.32 -15.75 1.27
CA TYR A 38 -9.35 -16.89 0.35
C TYR A 38 -9.82 -18.16 1.05
N ASN A 39 -10.79 -18.87 0.48
CA ASN A 39 -11.18 -20.19 0.95
C ASN A 39 -10.23 -21.25 0.36
N LEU A 40 -9.41 -21.86 1.20
CA LEU A 40 -8.39 -22.82 0.78
C LEU A 40 -8.95 -24.23 0.49
N LEU A 41 -10.17 -24.52 0.92
CA LEU A 41 -10.86 -25.78 0.60
C LEU A 41 -11.62 -25.71 -0.73
N GLY A 42 -11.65 -24.52 -1.36
CA GLY A 42 -12.22 -24.32 -2.69
C GLY A 42 -11.14 -24.01 -3.74
N GLU A 43 -11.55 -23.33 -4.80
CA GLU A 43 -10.64 -22.85 -5.84
C GLU A 43 -10.18 -21.42 -5.58
N VAL A 44 -8.87 -21.21 -5.63
CA VAL A 44 -8.25 -19.89 -5.64
C VAL A 44 -7.64 -19.66 -7.02
N ASN A 45 -8.19 -18.70 -7.77
CA ASN A 45 -7.79 -18.40 -9.16
C ASN A 45 -7.91 -19.61 -10.11
N GLY A 46 -8.99 -20.39 -9.97
CA GLY A 46 -9.27 -21.56 -10.83
C GLY A 46 -8.32 -22.75 -10.60
N LYS A 47 -7.66 -22.79 -9.45
CA LYS A 47 -6.82 -23.91 -9.01
C LYS A 47 -7.18 -24.29 -7.59
N GLU A 48 -7.11 -25.58 -7.30
CA GLU A 48 -7.25 -26.08 -5.93
C GLU A 48 -6.13 -25.51 -5.05
N ALA A 49 -6.50 -24.83 -3.98
CA ALA A 49 -5.52 -24.13 -3.13
C ALA A 49 -4.73 -25.10 -2.24
N ILE A 50 -5.29 -26.26 -1.91
CA ILE A 50 -4.64 -27.32 -1.14
C ILE A 50 -4.76 -28.62 -1.91
N SER A 51 -3.63 -29.27 -2.21
CA SER A 51 -3.60 -30.61 -2.79
C SER A 51 -2.91 -31.57 -1.82
N ILE A 52 -3.61 -32.64 -1.43
CA ILE A 52 -3.11 -33.67 -0.52
C ILE A 52 -2.83 -34.92 -1.33
N SER A 53 -1.65 -35.52 -1.13
CA SER A 53 -1.25 -36.74 -1.84
C SER A 53 -0.80 -37.83 -0.86
N GLY A 54 -1.01 -39.10 -1.22
CA GLY A 54 -0.54 -40.26 -0.46
C GLY A 54 -1.46 -40.73 0.69
N VAL A 55 -2.62 -40.09 0.88
CA VAL A 55 -3.63 -40.47 1.89
C VAL A 55 -5.04 -40.25 1.35
N GLU A 56 -6.02 -40.98 1.89
CA GLU A 56 -7.43 -40.78 1.57
C GLU A 56 -7.96 -39.49 2.20
N THR A 57 -8.70 -38.70 1.44
CA THR A 57 -9.35 -37.46 1.89
C THR A 57 -10.86 -37.59 1.81
N TYR A 58 -11.57 -36.81 2.63
CA TYR A 58 -13.03 -36.80 2.70
C TYR A 58 -13.57 -35.43 2.29
N PRO A 59 -14.72 -35.37 1.59
CA PRO A 59 -15.36 -34.11 1.26
C PRO A 59 -15.77 -33.37 2.53
N SER A 60 -15.54 -32.05 2.55
CA SER A 60 -15.96 -31.17 3.64
C SER A 60 -16.92 -30.10 3.11
N ASP A 61 -18.02 -29.87 3.81
CA ASP A 61 -18.97 -28.79 3.48
C ASP A 61 -18.57 -27.43 4.10
N GLY A 62 -17.42 -27.37 4.77
CA GLY A 62 -16.93 -26.18 5.48
C GLY A 62 -16.02 -25.28 4.63
N GLU A 63 -15.63 -24.16 5.22
CA GLU A 63 -14.70 -23.20 4.61
C GLU A 63 -13.42 -23.07 5.46
N LEU A 64 -12.26 -23.02 4.80
CA LEU A 64 -10.99 -22.70 5.43
C LEU A 64 -10.54 -21.32 4.96
N LEU A 65 -10.98 -20.30 5.69
CA LEU A 65 -10.73 -18.91 5.34
C LEU A 65 -9.32 -18.47 5.77
N MET A 66 -8.49 -18.12 4.79
CA MET A 66 -7.19 -17.48 4.98
C MET A 66 -7.33 -15.97 4.77
N ALA A 67 -7.11 -15.20 5.85
CA ALA A 67 -7.02 -13.75 5.77
C ALA A 67 -5.64 -13.33 5.24
N THR A 68 -5.60 -12.42 4.28
CA THR A 68 -4.36 -11.87 3.73
C THR A 68 -4.22 -10.38 4.08
N ILE A 69 -3.00 -9.86 3.93
CA ILE A 69 -2.72 -8.43 4.04
C ILE A 69 -2.07 -7.94 2.75
N GLU A 70 -2.36 -6.71 2.38
CA GLU A 70 -1.69 -5.99 1.31
C GLU A 70 -0.67 -5.02 1.91
N VAL A 71 0.55 -5.06 1.39
CA VAL A 71 1.68 -4.27 1.87
C VAL A 71 2.33 -3.55 0.70
N THR A 72 2.77 -2.31 0.89
CA THR A 72 3.60 -1.61 -0.10
C THR A 72 4.83 -2.45 -0.46
N ALA A 73 4.97 -2.80 -1.73
CA ALA A 73 6.05 -3.63 -2.23
C ALA A 73 7.45 -3.03 -1.94
N PRO A 74 8.51 -3.85 -1.85
CA PRO A 74 9.87 -3.35 -1.67
C PRO A 74 10.28 -2.38 -2.77
N ASP A 75 9.96 -2.65 -4.04
CA ASP A 75 10.38 -1.79 -5.15
C ASP A 75 9.45 -0.59 -5.37
N SER A 76 8.40 -0.47 -4.56
CA SER A 76 7.44 0.63 -4.61
C SER A 76 7.63 1.60 -3.45
N SER A 77 7.29 2.86 -3.72
CA SER A 77 7.37 3.95 -2.76
C SER A 77 6.03 4.65 -2.63
N LEU A 78 5.77 5.18 -1.44
CA LEU A 78 4.57 5.97 -1.15
C LEU A 78 4.90 7.46 -1.26
N THR A 79 4.00 8.27 -1.81
CA THR A 79 4.13 9.73 -1.81
C THR A 79 3.60 10.35 -0.51
N LEU A 80 3.97 11.60 -0.21
CA LEU A 80 3.47 12.31 0.99
C LEU A 80 1.93 12.38 1.05
N PRO A 81 1.20 12.76 -0.02
CA PRO A 81 -0.26 12.80 0.01
C PRO A 81 -0.88 11.42 0.27
N GLU A 82 -0.36 10.36 -0.38
CA GLU A 82 -0.85 9.00 -0.19
C GLU A 82 -0.61 8.47 1.23
N ALA A 83 0.52 8.82 1.82
CA ALA A 83 0.85 8.47 3.21
C ALA A 83 -0.11 9.17 4.19
N LEU A 84 -0.39 10.46 3.99
CA LEU A 84 -1.34 11.22 4.82
C LEU A 84 -2.77 10.68 4.69
N ILE A 85 -3.21 10.40 3.46
CA ILE A 85 -4.52 9.80 3.21
C ILE A 85 -4.60 8.42 3.88
N SER A 86 -3.56 7.60 3.73
CA SER A 86 -3.49 6.26 4.36
C SER A 86 -3.50 6.34 5.88
N TYR A 87 -2.88 7.35 6.48
CA TYR A 87 -2.87 7.55 7.92
C TYR A 87 -4.26 7.90 8.49
N TRP A 88 -5.07 8.63 7.72
CA TRP A 88 -6.44 8.96 8.13
C TRP A 88 -7.48 7.87 7.88
N MET A 89 -7.18 6.88 7.04
CA MET A 89 -8.11 5.78 6.79
C MET A 89 -8.10 4.78 7.97
N PRO A 90 -9.28 4.38 8.49
CA PRO A 90 -9.36 3.52 9.67
C PRO A 90 -8.84 2.10 9.45
N ASN A 91 -8.85 1.63 8.20
CA ASN A 91 -8.45 0.27 7.81
C ASN A 91 -7.04 0.24 7.21
N ARG A 92 -6.23 1.26 7.43
CA ARG A 92 -4.86 1.32 6.93
C ARG A 92 -3.90 1.66 8.06
N GLN A 93 -2.72 1.07 8.01
CA GLN A 93 -1.67 1.35 8.98
C GLN A 93 -0.42 1.85 8.26
N VAL A 94 0.08 3.02 8.67
CA VAL A 94 1.29 3.62 8.11
C VAL A 94 2.45 3.34 9.05
N LEU A 95 3.49 2.67 8.55
CA LEU A 95 4.65 2.24 9.32
C LEU A 95 5.96 2.72 8.70
N PRO A 96 7.00 3.00 9.50
CA PRO A 96 8.32 3.30 8.97
C PRO A 96 8.84 2.13 8.14
N ARG A 97 9.33 2.42 6.93
CA ARG A 97 9.81 1.38 6.00
C ARG A 97 10.94 0.54 6.61
N ALA A 98 11.82 1.15 7.38
CA ALA A 98 12.93 0.48 8.05
C ALA A 98 12.51 -0.53 9.14
N ALA A 99 11.26 -0.45 9.63
CA ALA A 99 10.72 -1.44 10.57
C ALA A 99 10.33 -2.75 9.88
N ILE A 100 10.00 -2.70 8.58
CA ILE A 100 9.50 -3.84 7.80
C ILE A 100 10.58 -4.41 6.88
N TYR A 101 11.29 -3.54 6.16
CA TYR A 101 12.34 -3.94 5.23
C TYR A 101 13.72 -3.59 5.82
N ARG A 102 14.56 -4.62 6.03
CA ARG A 102 15.96 -4.41 6.44
C ARG A 102 16.72 -3.71 5.32
N GLN A 103 17.50 -2.70 5.68
CA GLN A 103 18.40 -2.03 4.76
C GLN A 103 19.61 -2.93 4.49
N GLY A 104 19.88 -3.30 3.23
CA GLY A 104 21.15 -3.91 2.82
C GLY A 104 21.15 -5.40 2.45
N THR A 105 20.01 -6.06 2.24
CA THR A 105 19.98 -7.40 1.63
C THR A 105 19.38 -7.33 0.22
N THR A 106 20.26 -7.29 -0.78
CA THR A 106 20.00 -7.64 -2.19
C THR A 106 20.46 -9.05 -2.46
#